data_AF-A0A7X0GVA0-F1
#
_entry.id   AF-A0A7X0GVA0-F1
#
_cell.length_a   1.000
_cell.length_b   1.000
_cell.length_c   1.000
_cell.angle_alpha   90.00
_cell.angle_beta   90.00
_cell.angle_gamma   90.00
#
_symmetry.space_group_name_H-M   'P 1'
#
loop_
_entity.id
_entity.type
_entity.pdbx_description
1 polymer ?
#
loop_
_entity_poly.entity_id
_entity_poly.type
_entity_poly.pdbx_seq_one_letter_code
_entity_poly.pdbx_strand_id
1 'polypeptide(L)'
;MTSGMIEGKRAESARRRDRVIKALDAALRTGDDITVSGLARAARVDRSFLYRHRDLLERVHAAANTPMEEGRLAAVSRASLQTDLANALERNTRLTARVRQLEKRLSAQLGDQAWSESGLGASPDIDQLQRRVVMLEQELVEKRGELEERTEELEAARAANRELTRALNQPLSGRS
;
A
#
# COMPACT_ATOMS: atom_id res chain seq x y z
N MET A 1 -34.72 -28.60 68.23
CA MET A 1 -33.49 -28.13 67.54
C MET A 1 -33.37 -28.57 66.07
N THR A 2 -34.43 -29.06 65.42
CA THR A 2 -34.38 -29.61 64.05
C THR A 2 -34.79 -28.60 62.96
N SER A 3 -35.58 -27.57 63.31
CA SER A 3 -36.10 -26.58 62.34
C SER A 3 -35.01 -25.71 61.73
N GLY A 4 -34.09 -25.17 62.54
CA GLY A 4 -33.01 -24.29 62.05
C GLY A 4 -32.01 -25.00 61.11
N MET A 5 -31.80 -26.31 61.28
CA MET A 5 -30.92 -27.09 60.40
C MET A 5 -31.57 -27.38 59.03
N ILE A 6 -32.89 -27.57 58.99
CA ILE A 6 -33.66 -27.74 57.75
C ILE A 6 -33.69 -26.41 56.98
N GLU A 7 -33.87 -25.30 57.68
CA GLU A 7 -33.90 -23.95 57.11
C GLU A 7 -32.53 -23.54 56.55
N GLY A 8 -31.43 -23.85 57.27
CA GLY A 8 -30.07 -23.67 56.77
C GLY A 8 -29.78 -24.45 55.49
N LYS A 9 -30.21 -25.71 55.43
CA LYS A 9 -30.07 -26.55 54.22
C LYS A 9 -30.89 -26.02 53.03
N ARG A 10 -32.08 -25.47 53.28
CA ARG A 10 -32.90 -24.82 52.25
C ARG A 10 -32.25 -23.55 51.71
N ALA A 11 -31.73 -22.69 52.59
CA ALA A 11 -31.01 -21.48 52.20
C ALA A 11 -29.73 -21.79 51.40
N GLU A 12 -29.02 -22.85 51.77
CA GLU A 12 -27.84 -23.29 51.02
C GLU A 12 -28.20 -23.84 49.63
N SER A 13 -29.28 -24.62 49.52
CA SER A 13 -29.79 -25.12 48.24
C SER A 13 -30.22 -23.96 47.32
N ALA A 14 -30.88 -22.94 47.85
CA ALA A 14 -31.26 -21.74 47.10
C ALA A 14 -30.04 -21.01 46.54
N ARG A 15 -29.02 -20.76 47.38
CA ARG A 15 -27.76 -20.12 46.92
C ARG A 15 -27.04 -20.93 45.85
N ARG A 16 -27.07 -22.27 45.92
CA ARG A 16 -26.50 -23.14 44.88
C ARG A 16 -27.28 -23.04 43.57
N ARG A 17 -28.63 -22.96 43.63
CA ARG A 17 -29.47 -22.74 42.44
C ARG A 17 -29.18 -21.39 41.79
N ASP A 18 -29.10 -20.32 42.57
CA ASP A 18 -28.82 -18.97 42.03
C ASP A 18 -27.49 -18.92 41.28
N ARG A 19 -26.47 -19.63 41.77
CA ARG A 19 -25.18 -19.72 41.07
C ARG A 19 -25.28 -20.48 39.74
N VAL A 20 -26.09 -21.54 39.68
CA VAL A 20 -26.32 -22.29 38.44
C VAL A 20 -27.04 -21.43 37.41
N ILE A 21 -28.07 -20.68 37.83
CA ILE A 21 -28.80 -19.76 36.93
C ILE A 21 -27.86 -18.68 36.40
N LYS A 22 -27.08 -18.03 37.28
CA LYS A 22 -26.09 -17.01 36.86
C LYS A 22 -25.04 -17.57 35.89
N ALA A 23 -24.58 -18.80 36.10
CA ALA A 23 -23.62 -19.44 35.21
C ALA A 23 -24.24 -19.79 33.84
N LEU A 24 -25.54 -20.12 33.80
CA LEU A 24 -26.27 -20.38 32.56
C LEU A 24 -26.46 -19.10 31.75
N ASP A 25 -26.87 -18.01 32.41
CA ASP A 25 -27.01 -16.69 31.79
C ASP A 25 -25.67 -16.18 31.22
N ALA A 26 -24.57 -16.46 31.93
CA ALA A 26 -23.24 -16.13 31.44
C ALA A 26 -22.88 -16.93 30.19
N ALA A 27 -23.09 -18.25 30.19
CA ALA A 27 -22.82 -19.12 29.05
C ALA A 27 -23.62 -18.71 27.80
N LEU A 28 -24.89 -18.33 27.99
CA LEU A 28 -25.75 -17.82 26.91
C LEU A 28 -25.22 -16.51 26.29
N ARG A 29 -24.61 -15.62 27.07
CA ARG A 29 -24.04 -14.37 26.54
C ARG A 29 -22.74 -14.57 25.78
N THR A 30 -21.93 -15.55 26.19
CA THR A 30 -20.65 -15.85 25.55
C THR A 30 -20.82 -16.67 24.28
N GLY A 31 -21.91 -17.44 24.16
CA GLY A 31 -22.16 -18.34 23.05
C GLY A 31 -21.34 -19.63 23.11
N ASP A 32 -20.88 -20.02 24.31
CA ASP A 32 -20.13 -21.26 24.53
C ASP A 32 -21.06 -22.48 24.50
N ASP A 33 -20.53 -23.64 24.08
CA ASP A 33 -21.26 -24.91 24.11
C ASP A 33 -21.75 -25.24 25.53
N ILE A 34 -23.07 -25.18 25.73
CA ILE A 34 -23.70 -25.38 27.04
C ILE A 34 -23.74 -26.87 27.35
N THR A 35 -22.81 -27.33 28.18
CA THR A 35 -22.78 -28.71 28.69
C THR A 35 -23.07 -28.78 30.19
N VAL A 36 -23.75 -29.83 30.65
CA VAL A 36 -24.05 -30.07 32.07
C VAL A 36 -22.77 -30.11 32.92
N SER A 37 -21.68 -30.67 32.38
CA SER A 37 -20.39 -30.74 33.05
C SER A 37 -19.68 -29.38 33.13
N GLY A 38 -19.77 -28.57 32.08
CA GLY A 38 -19.22 -27.21 32.06
C GLY A 38 -19.94 -26.29 33.05
N LEU A 39 -21.28 -26.35 33.07
CA LEU A 39 -22.11 -25.54 33.94
C LEU A 39 -21.92 -25.87 35.43
N ALA A 40 -21.80 -27.17 35.79
CA ALA A 40 -21.49 -27.59 37.15
C ALA A 40 -20.18 -26.97 37.66
N ARG A 41 -19.14 -26.97 36.81
CA ARG A 41 -17.84 -26.35 37.13
C ARG A 41 -17.96 -24.84 37.30
N ALA A 42 -18.64 -24.16 36.37
CA ALA A 42 -18.82 -22.70 36.41
C ALA A 42 -19.62 -22.24 37.64
N ALA A 43 -20.66 -22.97 38.01
CA ALA A 43 -21.50 -22.68 39.17
C ALA A 43 -20.87 -23.10 40.52
N ARG A 44 -19.74 -23.84 40.47
CA ARG A 44 -19.07 -24.48 41.63
C ARG A 44 -20.04 -25.40 42.39
N VAL A 45 -20.71 -26.28 41.68
CA VAL A 45 -21.66 -27.26 42.23
C VAL A 45 -21.36 -28.66 41.69
N ASP A 46 -21.65 -29.70 42.47
CA ASP A 46 -21.51 -31.09 42.04
C ASP A 46 -22.54 -31.49 40.96
N ARG A 47 -22.16 -32.38 40.03
CA ARG A 47 -23.05 -32.84 38.95
C ARG A 47 -24.31 -33.52 39.48
N SER A 48 -24.22 -34.26 40.59
CA SER A 48 -25.36 -34.92 41.23
C SER A 48 -26.44 -33.93 41.66
N PHE A 49 -26.06 -32.69 42.01
CA PHE A 49 -27.02 -31.64 42.34
C PHE A 49 -27.88 -31.25 41.13
N LEU A 50 -27.28 -31.12 39.94
CA LEU A 50 -28.01 -30.80 38.72
C LEU A 50 -28.95 -31.93 38.32
N TYR A 51 -28.51 -33.19 38.42
CA TYR A 51 -29.37 -34.34 38.14
C TYR A 51 -30.52 -34.52 39.13
N ARG A 52 -30.34 -34.09 40.38
CA ARG A 52 -31.42 -34.07 41.39
C ARG A 52 -32.45 -32.96 41.14
N HIS A 53 -32.09 -31.94 40.36
CA HIS A 53 -32.92 -30.79 40.06
C HIS A 53 -33.30 -30.78 38.58
N ARG A 54 -34.34 -31.56 38.26
CA ARG A 54 -34.86 -31.76 36.91
C ARG A 54 -35.21 -30.44 36.20
N ASP A 55 -35.72 -29.46 36.95
CA ASP A 55 -36.03 -28.11 36.48
C ASP A 55 -34.81 -27.39 35.90
N LEU A 56 -33.66 -27.50 36.56
CA LEU A 56 -32.41 -26.90 36.08
C LEU A 56 -31.89 -27.65 34.86
N LEU A 57 -32.00 -28.98 34.85
CA LEU A 57 -31.56 -29.81 33.74
C LEU A 57 -32.39 -29.54 32.47
N GLU A 58 -33.70 -29.38 32.60
CA GLU A 58 -34.59 -29.00 31.50
C GLU A 58 -34.22 -27.62 30.93
N ARG A 59 -33.90 -26.64 31.77
CA ARG A 59 -33.42 -25.31 31.32
C ARG A 59 -32.09 -25.38 30.58
N VAL A 60 -31.17 -26.22 31.05
CA VAL A 60 -29.87 -26.43 30.39
C VAL A 60 -30.06 -27.09 29.04
N HIS A 61 -30.91 -28.11 28.94
CA HIS A 61 -31.21 -28.75 27.65
C HIS A 61 -31.96 -27.83 26.70
N ALA A 62 -32.92 -27.04 27.19
CA ALA A 62 -33.59 -26.03 26.38
C ALA A 62 -32.59 -25.02 25.83
N ALA A 63 -31.70 -24.48 26.69
CA ALA A 63 -30.67 -23.54 26.29
C ALA A 63 -29.66 -24.14 25.31
N ALA A 64 -29.23 -25.40 25.51
CA ALA A 64 -28.31 -26.10 24.61
C ALA A 64 -28.94 -26.42 23.24
N ASN A 65 -30.27 -26.56 23.19
CA ASN A 65 -31.01 -26.84 21.97
C ASN A 65 -31.55 -25.58 21.27
N THR A 66 -31.42 -24.39 21.88
CA THR A 66 -31.76 -23.11 21.24
C THR A 66 -30.66 -22.77 20.22
N PRO A 67 -30.96 -22.70 18.92
CA PRO A 67 -29.96 -22.51 17.89
C PRO A 67 -29.33 -21.10 17.97
N MET A 68 -28.01 -21.04 17.84
CA MET A 68 -27.13 -19.86 17.89
C MET A 68 -27.27 -18.94 16.65
N GLU A 69 -28.50 -18.71 16.21
CA GLU A 69 -28.87 -17.96 15.01
C GLU A 69 -28.30 -16.52 15.04
N GLU A 70 -28.34 -15.85 16.19
CA GLU A 70 -27.89 -14.46 16.34
C GLU A 70 -26.39 -14.28 16.06
N GLY A 71 -25.54 -15.20 16.55
CA GLY A 71 -24.09 -15.16 16.31
C GLY A 71 -23.73 -15.44 14.84
N ARG A 72 -24.48 -16.35 14.19
CA ARG A 72 -24.32 -16.63 12.76
C ARG A 72 -24.75 -15.45 11.90
N LEU A 73 -25.88 -14.81 12.22
CA LEU A 73 -26.36 -13.61 11.54
C LEU A 73 -25.38 -12.44 11.71
N ALA A 74 -24.81 -12.25 12.90
CA ALA A 74 -23.79 -11.23 13.16
C ALA A 74 -22.48 -11.49 12.37
N ALA A 75 -22.03 -12.75 12.29
CA ALA A 75 -20.86 -13.12 11.50
C ALA A 75 -21.06 -12.93 9.99
N VAL A 76 -22.23 -13.32 9.46
CA VAL A 76 -22.61 -13.12 8.06
C VAL A 76 -22.70 -11.62 7.74
N SER A 77 -23.28 -10.82 8.64
CA SER A 77 -23.32 -9.36 8.50
C SER A 77 -21.91 -8.76 8.48
N ARG A 78 -21.02 -9.20 9.38
CA ARG A 78 -19.62 -8.74 9.41
C ARG A 78 -18.85 -9.08 8.13
N ALA A 79 -19.02 -10.31 7.61
CA ALA A 79 -18.39 -10.74 6.36
C ALA A 79 -18.90 -9.94 5.15
N SER A 80 -20.20 -9.63 5.13
CA SER A 80 -20.82 -8.78 4.11
C SER A 80 -20.24 -7.36 4.16
N LEU A 81 -20.17 -6.76 5.36
CA LEU A 81 -19.58 -5.42 5.55
C LEU A 81 -18.09 -5.34 5.15
N GLN A 82 -17.31 -6.40 5.41
CA GLN A 82 -15.91 -6.46 4.97
C GLN A 82 -15.78 -6.52 3.44
N THR A 83 -16.68 -7.26 2.80
CA THR A 83 -16.76 -7.35 1.35
C THR A 83 -17.15 -6.01 0.73
N ASP A 84 -18.13 -5.34 1.33
CA ASP A 84 -18.55 -3.99 0.91
C ASP A 84 -17.43 -2.97 1.08
N LEU A 85 -16.65 -3.04 2.17
CA LEU A 85 -15.47 -2.20 2.38
C LEU A 85 -14.40 -2.44 1.31
N ALA A 86 -14.08 -3.70 1.01
CA ALA A 86 -13.11 -4.04 -0.03
C ALA A 86 -13.55 -3.52 -1.41
N ASN A 87 -14.82 -3.72 -1.76
CA ASN A 87 -15.41 -3.20 -2.99
C ASN A 87 -15.37 -1.66 -3.05
N ALA A 88 -15.63 -0.97 -1.95
CA ALA A 88 -15.56 0.49 -1.88
C ALA A 88 -14.14 1.01 -2.06
N LEU A 89 -13.14 0.36 -1.44
CA LEU A 89 -11.73 0.70 -1.60
C LEU A 89 -11.26 0.51 -3.05
N GLU A 90 -11.62 -0.60 -3.70
CA GLU A 90 -11.29 -0.84 -5.11
C GLU A 90 -11.94 0.20 -6.05
N ARG A 91 -13.19 0.58 -5.78
CA ARG A 91 -13.84 1.66 -6.54
C ARG A 91 -13.11 2.98 -6.35
N ASN A 92 -12.66 3.28 -5.12
CA ASN A 92 -11.92 4.50 -4.82
C ASN A 92 -10.56 4.55 -5.52
N THR A 93 -9.81 3.45 -5.57
CA THR A 93 -8.52 3.39 -6.29
C THR A 93 -8.74 3.59 -7.79
N ARG A 94 -9.77 2.99 -8.38
CA ARG A 94 -10.13 3.18 -9.79
C ARG A 94 -10.54 4.61 -10.10
N LEU A 95 -11.34 5.24 -9.24
CA LEU A 95 -11.72 6.65 -9.39
C LEU A 95 -10.50 7.57 -9.29
N THR A 96 -9.61 7.34 -8.34
CA THR A 96 -8.36 8.11 -8.18
C THR A 96 -7.47 7.99 -9.42
N ALA A 97 -7.32 6.77 -9.97
CA ALA A 97 -6.59 6.57 -11.22
C ALA A 97 -7.23 7.33 -12.39
N ARG A 98 -8.56 7.35 -12.46
CA ARG A 98 -9.29 8.08 -13.52
C ARG A 98 -9.13 9.59 -13.38
N VAL A 99 -9.20 10.13 -12.16
CA VAL A 99 -8.96 11.55 -11.88
C VAL A 99 -7.55 11.94 -12.34
N ARG A 100 -6.51 11.20 -11.96
CA ARG A 100 -5.14 11.46 -12.41
C ARG A 100 -4.99 11.40 -13.94
N GLN A 101 -5.68 10.47 -14.59
CA GLN A 101 -5.68 10.39 -16.05
C GLN A 101 -6.34 11.62 -16.69
N LEU A 102 -7.47 12.07 -16.13
CA LEU A 102 -8.18 13.26 -16.62
C LEU A 102 -7.38 14.53 -16.37
N GLU A 103 -6.76 14.68 -15.20
CA GLU A 103 -5.84 15.77 -14.88
C GLU A 103 -4.69 15.83 -15.88
N LYS A 104 -4.02 14.69 -16.15
CA LYS A 104 -2.94 14.64 -17.16
C LYS A 104 -3.42 15.06 -18.55
N ARG A 105 -4.61 14.61 -18.96
CA ARG A 105 -5.19 15.00 -20.26
C ARG A 105 -5.55 16.47 -20.30
N LEU A 106 -6.08 17.01 -19.20
CA LEU A 106 -6.41 18.42 -19.08
C LEU A 106 -5.15 19.28 -19.12
N SER A 107 -4.09 18.91 -18.40
CA SER A 107 -2.80 19.59 -18.46
C SER A 107 -2.19 19.54 -19.86
N ALA A 108 -2.29 18.42 -20.57
CA ALA A 108 -1.85 18.33 -21.96
C ALA A 108 -2.65 19.27 -22.88
N GLN A 109 -3.98 19.24 -22.79
CA GLN A 109 -4.85 20.11 -23.59
C GLN A 109 -4.63 21.60 -23.29
N LEU A 110 -4.45 21.97 -22.02
CA LEU A 110 -4.15 23.34 -21.62
C LEU A 110 -2.75 23.75 -22.05
N GLY A 111 -1.77 22.85 -22.02
CA GLY A 111 -0.44 23.06 -22.57
C GLY A 111 -0.48 23.32 -24.07
N ASP A 112 -1.20 22.48 -24.81
CA ASP A 112 -1.41 22.62 -26.25
C ASP A 112 -2.13 23.94 -26.58
N GLN A 113 -3.15 24.30 -25.82
CA GLN A 113 -3.91 25.54 -26.00
C GLN A 113 -3.05 26.77 -25.71
N ALA A 114 -2.35 26.81 -24.57
CA ALA A 114 -1.44 27.89 -24.22
C ALA A 114 -0.33 28.05 -25.27
N TRP A 115 0.20 26.94 -25.80
CA TRP A 115 1.19 26.95 -26.87
C TRP A 115 0.64 27.51 -28.19
N SER A 116 -0.59 27.14 -28.55
CA SER A 116 -1.27 27.64 -29.75
C SER A 116 -1.59 29.14 -29.66
N GLU A 117 -2.03 29.61 -28.48
CA GLU A 117 -2.34 31.03 -28.22
C GLU A 117 -1.08 31.89 -28.13
N SER A 118 0.07 31.29 -27.79
CA SER A 118 1.39 31.94 -27.78
C SER A 118 1.93 32.25 -29.19
N GLY A 119 1.27 31.77 -30.26
CA GLY A 119 1.66 32.05 -31.65
C GLY A 119 2.93 31.32 -32.11
N LEU A 120 3.40 30.30 -31.38
CA LEU A 120 4.66 29.60 -31.64
C LEU A 120 4.57 28.50 -32.73
N GLY A 121 3.46 28.39 -33.46
CA GLY A 121 3.26 27.36 -34.47
C GLY A 121 3.23 25.93 -33.88
N ALA A 122 3.15 24.91 -34.75
CA ALA A 122 3.10 23.51 -34.32
C ALA A 122 4.27 23.18 -33.37
N SER A 123 3.98 22.47 -32.27
CA SER A 123 4.98 22.05 -31.29
C SER A 123 6.19 21.45 -32.03
N PRO A 124 7.38 22.07 -31.98
CA PRO A 124 8.53 21.47 -32.61
C PRO A 124 8.80 20.15 -31.89
N ASP A 125 8.96 19.06 -32.65
CA ASP A 125 9.36 17.77 -32.11
C ASP A 125 10.64 18.00 -31.28
N ILE A 126 10.51 18.01 -29.95
CA ILE A 126 11.59 18.32 -29.00
C ILE A 126 12.75 17.36 -29.26
N ASP A 127 12.44 16.13 -29.66
CA ASP A 127 13.45 15.13 -30.02
C ASP A 127 14.16 15.50 -31.32
N GLN A 128 13.47 16.10 -32.30
CA GLN A 128 14.11 16.61 -33.52
C GLN A 128 15.05 17.77 -33.24
N LEU A 129 14.64 18.70 -32.35
CA LEU A 129 15.49 19.81 -31.93
C LEU A 129 16.72 19.31 -31.16
N GLN A 130 16.55 18.37 -30.24
CA GLN A 130 17.66 17.76 -29.51
C GLN A 130 18.62 17.02 -30.46
N ARG A 131 18.10 16.24 -31.41
CA ARG A 131 18.91 15.61 -32.46
C ARG A 131 19.69 16.64 -33.28
N ARG A 132 19.06 17.78 -33.60
CA ARG A 132 19.71 18.86 -34.36
C ARG A 132 20.79 19.57 -33.56
N VAL A 133 20.57 19.79 -32.27
CA VAL A 133 21.57 20.38 -31.36
C VAL A 133 22.80 19.46 -31.28
N VAL A 134 22.61 18.17 -31.05
CA VAL A 134 23.72 17.20 -30.99
C VAL A 134 24.50 17.14 -32.31
N MET A 135 23.80 17.14 -33.45
CA MET A 135 24.44 17.21 -34.77
C MET A 135 25.29 18.48 -34.93
N LEU A 136 24.75 19.64 -34.56
CA LEU A 136 25.46 20.91 -34.68
C LEU A 136 26.65 21.02 -33.72
N GLU A 137 26.54 20.44 -32.52
CA GLU A 137 27.66 20.35 -31.57
C GLU A 137 28.79 19.49 -32.13
N GLN A 138 28.47 18.35 -32.75
CA GLN A 138 29.45 17.48 -33.40
C GLN A 138 30.13 18.18 -34.59
N GLU A 139 29.35 18.83 -35.47
CA GLU A 139 29.89 19.61 -36.59
C GLU A 139 30.84 20.73 -36.11
N LEU A 140 30.52 21.37 -34.98
CA LEU A 140 31.38 22.40 -34.39
C LEU A 140 32.71 21.84 -33.88
N VAL A 141 32.70 20.66 -33.26
CA VAL A 141 33.92 20.00 -32.78
C VAL A 141 34.81 19.62 -33.97
N GLU A 142 34.23 19.02 -35.01
CA GLU A 142 34.96 18.63 -36.23
C GLU A 142 35.59 19.84 -36.92
N LYS A 143 34.83 20.93 -37.09
CA LYS A 143 35.34 22.15 -37.73
C LYS A 143 36.43 22.84 -36.91
N ARG A 144 36.38 22.76 -35.58
CA ARG A 144 37.47 23.26 -34.73
C ARG A 144 38.74 22.43 -34.91
N GLY A 145 38.62 21.11 -34.96
CA GLY A 145 39.75 20.22 -35.24
C GLY A 145 40.40 20.50 -36.60
N GLU A 146 39.60 20.66 -37.65
CA GLU A 146 40.10 21.04 -38.99
C GLU A 146 40.85 22.39 -38.95
N LEU A 147 40.34 23.38 -38.21
CA LEU A 147 41.00 24.68 -38.08
C LEU A 147 42.33 24.58 -37.33
N GLU A 148 42.40 23.75 -36.28
CA GLU A 148 43.64 23.51 -35.52
C GLU A 148 44.70 22.86 -36.42
N GLU A 149 44.35 21.78 -37.14
CA GLU A 149 45.25 21.10 -38.06
C GLU A 149 45.79 22.05 -39.15
N ARG A 150 44.91 22.84 -39.78
CA ARG A 150 45.33 23.84 -40.78
C ARG A 150 46.23 24.92 -40.20
N THR A 151 46.02 25.29 -38.95
CA THR A 151 46.87 26.28 -38.27
C THR A 151 48.27 25.72 -38.01
N GLU A 152 48.36 24.47 -37.59
CA GLU A 152 49.63 23.77 -37.41
C GLU A 152 50.40 23.59 -38.73
N GLU A 153 49.72 23.15 -39.80
CA GLU A 153 50.30 23.05 -41.15
C GLU A 153 50.86 24.38 -41.63
N LEU A 154 50.12 25.47 -41.42
CA LEU A 154 50.51 26.81 -41.83
C LEU A 154 51.73 27.32 -41.04
N GLU A 155 51.78 27.07 -39.73
CA GLU A 155 52.95 27.42 -38.92
C GLU A 155 54.18 26.59 -39.28
N ALA A 156 54.02 25.31 -39.59
CA ALA A 156 55.10 24.47 -40.09
C ALA A 156 55.63 24.97 -41.44
N ALA A 157 54.73 25.30 -42.38
CA ALA A 157 55.12 25.87 -43.68
C ALA A 157 55.83 27.22 -43.53
N ARG A 158 55.38 28.08 -42.61
CA ARG A 158 56.04 29.35 -42.29
C ARG A 158 57.41 29.14 -41.66
N ALA A 159 57.57 28.17 -40.77
CA ALA A 159 58.85 27.83 -40.17
C ALA A 159 59.85 27.36 -41.23
N ALA A 160 59.45 26.43 -42.11
CA ALA A 160 60.27 25.96 -43.23
C ALA A 160 60.67 27.10 -44.17
N ASN A 161 59.74 28.02 -44.50
CA ASN A 161 60.04 29.20 -45.31
C ASN A 161 61.06 30.12 -44.64
N ARG A 162 60.97 30.33 -43.32
CA ARG A 162 61.95 31.11 -42.56
C ARG A 162 63.32 30.44 -42.58
N GLU A 163 63.40 29.12 -42.45
CA GLU A 163 64.65 28.36 -42.52
C GLU A 163 65.29 28.43 -43.91
N LEU A 164 64.51 28.24 -44.98
CA LEU A 164 64.99 28.37 -46.35
C LEU A 164 65.52 29.78 -46.62
N THR A 165 64.80 30.81 -46.16
CA THR A 165 65.22 32.21 -46.29
C THR A 165 66.51 32.47 -45.52
N ARG A 166 66.70 31.89 -44.33
CA ARG A 166 67.97 31.98 -43.59
C ARG A 166 69.11 31.28 -44.32
N ALA A 167 68.88 30.11 -44.91
CA ALA A 167 69.88 29.37 -45.67
C ALA A 167 70.32 30.12 -46.95
N LEU A 168 69.39 30.76 -47.65
CA LEU A 168 69.68 31.56 -48.85
C LEU A 168 70.40 32.88 -48.53
N ASN A 169 70.10 33.50 -47.39
CA ASN A 169 70.70 34.78 -46.98
C ASN A 169 71.98 34.62 -46.14
N GLN A 170 72.40 33.39 -45.83
CA GLN A 170 73.74 33.16 -45.28
C GLN A 170 74.77 33.53 -46.36
N PRO A 171 75.71 34.45 -46.09
CA PRO A 171 76.75 34.76 -47.06
C PRO A 171 77.55 33.49 -47.33
N LEU A 172 77.91 33.25 -48.60
CA LEU A 172 78.89 32.24 -49.03
C LEU A 172 80.27 32.56 -48.42
N SER A 173 80.41 32.43 -47.10
CA SER A 173 81.68 32.48 -46.40
C SER A 173 82.34 31.12 -46.53
N GLY A 174 83.06 30.93 -47.64
CA GLY A 174 83.94 29.78 -47.81
C GLY A 174 83.95 29.23 -49.23
N ARG A 175 84.57 29.97 -50.16
CA ARG A 175 85.38 29.40 -51.22
C ARG A 175 86.46 30.41 -51.61
N SER A 176 87.63 30.17 -51.04
CA SER A 176 88.95 30.47 -51.61
C SER A 176 89.07 29.98 -53.04
#